data_AF-A0A1R3WQC5-F1
#
_entry.id   AF-A0A1R3WQC5-F1
#
_cell.length_a   1.000
_cell.length_b   1.000
_cell.length_c   1.000
_cell.angle_alpha   90.00
_cell.angle_beta   90.00
_cell.angle_gamma   90.00
#
_symmetry.space_group_name_H-M   'P 1'
#
loop_
_entity.id
_entity.type
_entity.pdbx_description
1 polymer ?
#
loop_
_entity_poly.entity_id
_entity_poly.type
_entity_poly.pdbx_seq_one_letter_code
_entity_poly.pdbx_strand_id
1 'polypeptide(L)'
;MLTLHCPYCGVDADETDLHAGGEAHLKREGPGASDVDFEDYLFMRENPKGVHFERWRHAYGCGKWFLAARCTNTLQVFGTYPAQMPEPPQEIKDKISAARPGWSWGNLT
;
A
#
# COMPACT_ATOMS: atom_id res chain seq x y z
N MET A 1 16.95 -2.38 7.68
CA MET A 1 16.41 -1.44 6.70
C MET A 1 15.45 -2.22 5.80
N LEU A 2 14.24 -1.72 5.60
CA LEU A 2 13.24 -2.36 4.76
C LEU A 2 13.70 -2.33 3.29
N THR A 3 13.45 -3.40 2.55
CA THR A 3 13.74 -3.46 1.11
C THR A 3 12.44 -3.69 0.34
N LEU A 4 12.18 -2.88 -0.68
CA LEU A 4 10.99 -2.99 -1.54
C LEU A 4 11.40 -3.10 -3.01
N HIS A 5 10.89 -4.11 -3.70
CA HIS A 5 11.10 -4.28 -5.13
C HIS A 5 10.31 -3.22 -5.92
N CYS A 6 10.96 -2.40 -6.73
CA CYS A 6 10.26 -1.41 -7.56
C CYS A 6 9.73 -2.09 -8.84
N PRO A 7 8.40 -2.23 -9.03
CA PRO A 7 7.85 -2.98 -10.17
C PRO A 7 8.05 -2.27 -11.52
N TYR A 8 8.53 -1.02 -11.51
CA TYR A 8 8.74 -0.24 -12.72
C TYR A 8 10.17 -0.31 -13.25
N CYS A 9 11.17 -0.37 -12.37
CA CYS A 9 12.58 -0.41 -12.77
C CYS A 9 13.30 -1.70 -12.36
N GLY A 10 12.62 -2.61 -11.65
CA GLY A 10 13.17 -3.91 -11.25
C GLY A 10 14.24 -3.86 -10.15
N VAL A 11 14.47 -2.68 -9.57
CA VAL A 11 15.47 -2.49 -8.50
C VAL A 11 14.84 -2.82 -7.15
N ASP A 12 15.54 -3.64 -6.36
CA ASP A 12 15.27 -3.76 -4.93
C ASP A 12 15.84 -2.53 -4.22
N ALA A 13 14.95 -1.64 -3.78
CA ALA A 13 15.32 -0.37 -3.18
C ALA A 13 15.30 -0.45 -1.66
N ASP A 14 16.31 0.14 -1.03
CA ASP A 14 16.33 0.35 0.41
C ASP A 14 15.32 1.42 0.82
N GLU A 15 14.78 1.33 2.03
CA GLU A 15 13.78 2.29 2.55
C GLU A 15 14.25 3.74 2.49
N THR A 16 15.56 4.00 2.58
CA THR A 16 16.10 5.36 2.49
C THR A 16 16.03 5.95 1.09
N ASP A 17 15.94 5.12 0.05
CA ASP A 17 15.76 5.55 -1.35
C ASP A 17 14.28 5.82 -1.70
N LEU A 18 13.39 5.52 -0.75
CA LEU A 18 11.94 5.53 -0.93
C LEU A 18 11.28 6.63 -0.09
N HIS A 19 10.09 7.03 -0.51
CA HIS A 19 9.22 7.90 0.26
C HIS A 19 7.88 7.22 0.51
N ALA A 20 7.49 7.13 1.79
CA ALA A 20 6.21 6.55 2.21
C ALA A 20 5.05 7.50 1.90
N GLY A 21 3.95 6.96 1.35
CA GLY A 21 2.73 7.70 1.01
C GLY A 21 1.48 7.30 1.80
N GLY A 22 1.63 6.50 2.85
CA GLY A 22 0.52 6.00 3.67
C GLY A 22 -0.35 4.98 2.94
N GLU A 23 -1.61 4.89 3.33
CA GLU A 23 -2.61 3.93 2.81
C GLU A 23 -2.72 3.93 1.27
N ALA A 24 -2.88 2.73 0.70
CA ALA A 24 -3.16 2.49 -0.72
C ALA A 24 -4.67 2.41 -1.01
N HIS A 25 -5.03 2.39 -2.30
CA HIS A 25 -6.42 2.18 -2.75
C HIS A 25 -7.44 3.25 -2.32
N LEU A 26 -6.96 4.40 -1.84
CA LEU A 26 -7.79 5.57 -1.56
C LEU A 26 -8.37 6.18 -2.84
N LYS A 27 -9.70 6.25 -2.90
CA LYS A 27 -10.42 7.00 -3.93
C LYS A 27 -10.35 8.49 -3.62
N ARG A 28 -10.06 9.30 -4.65
CA ARG A 28 -10.08 10.76 -4.53
C ARG A 28 -11.51 11.28 -4.58
N GLU A 29 -11.89 12.07 -3.59
CA GLU A 29 -13.11 12.87 -3.64
C GLU A 29 -12.85 14.21 -4.33
N GLY A 30 -13.80 14.60 -5.19
CA GLY A 30 -13.69 15.73 -6.11
C GLY A 30 -14.80 16.76 -5.91
N PRO A 31 -14.88 17.77 -6.80
CA PRO A 31 -15.97 18.73 -6.77
C PRO A 31 -17.34 18.02 -6.84
N GLY A 32 -18.23 18.32 -5.88
CA GLY A 32 -19.54 17.70 -5.77
C GLY A 32 -19.66 16.58 -4.73
N ALA A 33 -18.56 16.21 -4.05
CA ALA A 33 -18.63 15.38 -2.85
C ALA A 33 -19.36 16.12 -1.71
N SER A 34 -19.97 15.36 -0.80
CA SER A 34 -20.52 15.93 0.43
C SER A 34 -19.39 16.40 1.36
N ASP A 35 -19.69 17.30 2.29
CA ASP A 35 -18.70 17.75 3.28
C ASP A 35 -18.13 16.57 4.09
N VAL A 36 -18.98 15.59 4.43
CA VAL A 36 -18.59 14.37 5.17
C VAL A 36 -17.63 13.50 4.35
N ASP A 37 -17.98 13.20 3.10
CA ASP A 37 -17.11 12.37 2.25
C ASP A 37 -15.77 13.06 1.98
N PHE A 38 -15.79 14.39 1.86
CA PHE A 38 -14.59 15.18 1.64
C PHE A 38 -13.72 15.27 2.90
N GLU A 39 -14.32 15.45 4.07
CA GLU A 39 -13.63 15.38 5.37
C GLU A 39 -12.94 14.02 5.56
N ASP A 40 -13.67 12.93 5.35
CA ASP A 40 -13.15 11.57 5.44
C ASP A 40 -11.98 11.37 4.46
N TYR A 41 -12.13 11.81 3.20
CA TYR A 41 -11.05 11.75 2.21
C TYR A 41 -9.81 12.56 2.62
N LEU A 42 -9.98 13.74 3.22
CA LEU A 42 -8.87 14.61 3.60
C LEU A 42 -8.10 14.07 4.81
N PHE A 43 -8.80 13.55 5.82
CA PHE A 43 -8.22 13.33 7.15
C PHE A 43 -8.22 11.86 7.60
N MET A 44 -9.16 11.04 7.14
CA MET A 44 -9.29 9.66 7.62
C MET A 44 -8.44 8.70 6.78
N ARG A 45 -7.73 7.79 7.46
CA ARG A 45 -6.92 6.74 6.84
C ARG A 45 -7.03 5.46 7.63
N GLU A 46 -6.97 4.33 6.93
CA GLU A 46 -6.76 3.04 7.57
C GLU A 46 -5.40 2.99 8.27
N ASN A 47 -5.37 2.48 9.51
CA ASN A 47 -4.15 2.29 10.28
C ASN A 47 -4.13 0.93 10.98
N PRO A 48 -4.14 -0.18 10.23
CA PRO A 48 -4.22 -1.51 10.81
C PRO A 48 -2.90 -1.91 11.50
N LYS A 49 -3.03 -2.53 12.68
CA LYS A 49 -1.95 -3.31 13.28
C LYS A 49 -1.94 -4.70 12.63
N GLY A 50 -1.10 -4.90 11.63
CA GLY A 50 -1.10 -6.13 10.85
C GLY A 50 -0.81 -5.86 9.39
N VAL A 51 -1.48 -6.57 8.49
CA VAL A 51 -1.34 -6.37 7.05
C VAL A 51 -1.89 -5.01 6.69
N HIS A 52 -1.10 -4.20 6.01
CA HIS A 52 -1.45 -2.89 5.49
C HIS A 52 -1.06 -2.81 4.01
N PHE A 53 -1.87 -2.13 3.22
CA PHE A 53 -1.55 -1.78 1.84
C PHE A 53 -1.13 -0.34 1.79
N GLU A 54 0.09 -0.11 1.34
CA GLU A 54 0.76 1.18 1.44
C GLU A 54 1.20 1.67 0.06
N ARG A 55 1.27 3.00 -0.11
CA ARG A 55 1.88 3.67 -1.27
C ARG A 55 3.33 3.99 -0.98
N TRP A 56 4.19 3.77 -1.96
CA TRP A 56 5.60 4.10 -1.90
C TRP A 56 6.05 4.75 -3.21
N ARG A 57 6.90 5.77 -3.11
CA ARG A 57 7.55 6.40 -4.26
C ARG A 57 9.03 6.06 -4.26
N HIS A 58 9.55 5.63 -5.40
CA HIS A 58 10.99 5.44 -5.58
C HIS A 58 11.68 6.80 -5.79
N ALA A 59 11.80 7.57 -4.71
CA ALA A 59 12.16 8.99 -4.71
C ALA A 59 13.57 9.23 -5.26
N TYR A 60 14.52 8.37 -4.92
CA TYR A 60 15.90 8.44 -5.37
C TYR A 60 16.21 7.44 -6.51
N GLY A 61 15.19 7.06 -7.28
CA GLY A 61 15.31 6.18 -8.44
C GLY A 61 14.38 6.61 -9.57
N CYS A 62 13.48 5.73 -10.00
CA CYS A 62 12.62 5.97 -11.18
C CYS A 62 11.53 7.04 -10.96
N GLY A 63 11.34 7.52 -9.73
CA GLY A 63 10.39 8.57 -9.37
C GLY A 63 8.91 8.15 -9.39
N LYS A 64 8.60 6.90 -9.73
CA LYS A 64 7.23 6.35 -9.83
C LYS A 64 6.68 5.96 -8.46
N TRP A 65 5.37 6.05 -8.34
CA TRP A 65 4.57 5.51 -7.23
C TRP A 65 4.19 4.07 -7.51
N PHE A 66 4.35 3.19 -6.52
CA PHE A 66 3.90 1.80 -6.50
C PHE A 66 3.23 1.47 -5.17
N LEU A 67 2.63 0.29 -5.06
CA LEU A 67 1.97 -0.19 -3.86
C LEU A 67 2.75 -1.33 -3.24
N ALA A 68 2.67 -1.46 -1.91
CA ALA A 68 3.28 -2.54 -1.15
C ALA A 68 2.25 -3.14 -0.21
N ALA A 69 2.29 -4.46 -0.03
CA ALA A 69 1.58 -5.15 1.03
C ALA A 69 2.58 -5.56 2.11
N ARG A 70 2.43 -5.05 3.33
CA ARG A 70 3.39 -5.27 4.41
C ARG A 70 2.69 -5.46 5.75
N CYS A 71 3.32 -6.21 6.65
CA CYS A 71 2.88 -6.27 8.04
C CYS A 71 3.49 -5.11 8.83
N THR A 72 2.68 -4.17 9.34
CA THR A 72 3.13 -3.02 10.14
C THR A 72 3.73 -3.42 11.50
N ASN A 73 3.37 -4.61 12.01
CA ASN A 73 3.89 -5.14 13.27
C ASN A 73 5.23 -5.89 13.11
N THR A 74 5.45 -6.59 12.00
CA THR A 74 6.65 -7.45 11.81
C THR A 74 7.57 -6.99 10.69
N LEU A 75 7.19 -5.94 9.96
CA LEU A 75 7.85 -5.41 8.76
C LEU A 75 7.95 -6.40 7.58
N GLN A 76 7.32 -7.57 7.66
CA GLN A 76 7.29 -8.56 6.58
C GLN A 76 6.63 -7.96 5.34
N VAL A 77 7.32 -8.01 4.20
CA VAL A 77 6.79 -7.59 2.89
C VAL A 77 6.24 -8.82 2.18
N PHE A 78 4.98 -8.76 1.77
CA PHE A 78 4.33 -9.82 0.99
C PHE A 78 4.50 -9.61 -0.52
N GLY A 79 4.71 -8.36 -0.93
CA GLY A 79 5.06 -8.00 -2.30
C GLY A 79 4.79 -6.54 -2.60
N THR A 80 5.22 -6.11 -3.78
CA THR A 80 4.98 -4.79 -4.36
C THR A 80 4.34 -4.94 -5.73
N TYR A 81 3.60 -3.93 -6.17
CA TYR A 81 2.84 -3.99 -7.41
C TYR A 81 2.52 -2.60 -7.97
N PRO A 82 2.21 -2.47 -9.27
CA PRO A 82 1.94 -1.18 -9.90
C PRO A 82 0.79 -0.41 -9.25
N ALA A 83 0.93 0.92 -9.15
CA ALA A 83 -0.07 1.81 -8.55
C ALA A 83 -1.41 1.89 -9.30
N GLN A 84 -1.47 1.40 -10.54
CA GLN A 84 -2.68 1.39 -11.34
C GLN A 84 -3.57 0.17 -11.06
N MET A 85 -3.12 -0.78 -10.23
CA MET A 85 -3.94 -1.95 -9.91
C MET A 85 -5.06 -1.56 -8.93
N PRO A 86 -6.32 -1.88 -9.25
CA PRO A 86 -7.47 -1.52 -8.41
C PRO A 86 -7.55 -2.37 -7.14
N GLU A 87 -6.82 -3.48 -7.08
CA GLU A 87 -6.76 -4.39 -5.95
C GLU A 87 -5.40 -5.09 -5.88
N PRO A 88 -5.03 -5.71 -4.73
CA PRO A 88 -3.80 -6.49 -4.63
C PRO A 88 -3.82 -7.72 -5.57
N PRO A 89 -2.70 -8.04 -6.24
CA PRO A 89 -2.56 -9.27 -7.02
C PRO A 89 -2.90 -10.53 -6.22
N GLN A 90 -3.47 -11.54 -6.88
CA GLN A 90 -3.84 -12.80 -6.23
C GLN A 90 -2.65 -13.48 -5.54
N GLU A 91 -1.47 -13.50 -6.17
CA GLU A 91 -0.26 -14.05 -5.57
C GLU A 91 0.10 -13.38 -4.22
N ILE A 92 -0.12 -12.07 -4.11
CA ILE A 92 0.11 -11.33 -2.85
C ILE A 92 -0.97 -11.71 -1.82
N LYS A 93 -2.25 -11.79 -2.24
CA LYS A 93 -3.35 -12.25 -1.38
C LYS A 93 -3.09 -13.66 -0.83
N ASP A 94 -2.56 -14.55 -1.64
CA ASP A 94 -2.23 -15.93 -1.26
C ASP A 94 -1.07 -15.96 -0.26
N LYS A 95 0.01 -15.20 -0.50
CA LYS A 95 1.13 -15.05 0.44
C LYS A 95 0.68 -14.51 1.79
N ILE A 96 -0.21 -13.51 1.78
CA ILE A 96 -0.77 -12.97 3.02
C ILE A 96 -1.59 -14.04 3.73
N SER A 97 -2.51 -14.71 3.04
CA SER A 97 -3.39 -15.72 3.64
C SER A 97 -2.62 -16.90 4.24
N ALA A 98 -1.52 -17.32 3.60
CA ALA A 98 -0.62 -18.33 4.12
C ALA A 98 0.09 -17.90 5.42
N ALA A 99 0.50 -16.63 5.52
CA ALA A 99 1.21 -16.09 6.68
C ALA A 99 0.29 -15.55 7.79
N ARG A 100 -0.95 -15.20 7.44
CA ARG A 100 -1.98 -14.58 8.27
C ARG A 100 -3.35 -15.23 7.96
N PRO A 101 -3.58 -16.47 8.43
CA PRO A 101 -4.86 -17.14 8.22
C PRO A 101 -6.03 -16.31 8.77
N GLY A 102 -7.14 -16.26 8.03
CA GLY A 102 -8.33 -15.49 8.40
C GLY A 102 -8.27 -14.00 8.03
N TRP A 103 -7.18 -13.52 7.45
CA TRP A 103 -7.13 -12.19 6.85
C TRP A 103 -8.01 -12.10 5.60
N SER A 104 -8.61 -10.93 5.34
CA SER A 104 -9.36 -10.66 4.10
C SER A 104 -9.11 -9.23 3.62
N TRP A 105 -9.20 -9.03 2.31
CA TRP A 105 -9.08 -7.71 1.67
C TRP A 105 -10.43 -6.99 1.68
N GLY A 106 -10.43 -5.68 1.93
CA GLY A 106 -11.64 -4.84 1.93
C GLY A 106 -12.51 -4.91 3.19
N ASN A 107 -12.19 -5.80 4.14
CA ASN A 107 -12.80 -5.82 5.47
C ASN A 107 -11.79 -5.33 6.50
N LEU A 108 -11.61 -4.01 6.58
CA LEU A 108 -10.91 -3.38 7.68
C LEU A 108 -11.97 -2.66 8.52
N THR A 109 -12.72 -3.46 9.30
CA THR A 109 -13.53 -2.97 10.41
C THR A 109 -12.65 -2.63 11.59
#